data_AF-A0A2E3FNJ9-F1
#
_entry.id   AF-A0A2E3FNJ9-F1
#
_cell.length_a   1.000
_cell.length_b   1.000
_cell.length_c   1.000
_cell.angle_alpha   90.00
_cell.angle_beta   90.00
_cell.angle_gamma   90.00
#
_symmetry.space_group_name_H-M   'P 1'
#
loop_
_entity.id
_entity.type
_entity.pdbx_description
1 polymer ?
#
loop_
_entity_poly.entity_id
_entity_poly.type
_entity_poly.pdbx_seq_one_letter_code
_entity_poly.pdbx_strand_id
1 'polypeptide(L)'
;MGAMMLHPESREEVRQLLSQPPELNNLLDDMDIGAKRIALRDCALLASVDGDYDDSELTALRTIADSAGLSEKDLSNVLEWVSKSWIHTAKGRSLISLSIPGDENIQ
;
A
#
# COMPACT_ATOMS: atom_id res chain seq x y z
N MET A 1 -14.12 0.68 10.19
CA MET A 1 -14.34 2.10 9.84
C MET A 1 -15.04 2.96 10.91
N GLY A 2 -15.64 2.40 11.96
CA GLY A 2 -16.25 3.20 13.06
C GLY A 2 -15.26 3.86 14.04
N ALA A 3 -13.95 3.60 13.90
CA ALA A 3 -12.90 4.08 14.79
C ALA A 3 -12.04 5.22 14.21
N MET A 4 -12.30 5.69 12.98
CA MET A 4 -11.74 6.98 12.57
C MET A 4 -12.48 8.05 13.35
N MET A 5 -11.74 8.85 14.12
CA MET A 5 -12.20 10.04 14.86
C MET A 5 -12.65 11.18 13.91
N LEU A 6 -13.32 10.84 12.81
CA LEU A 6 -13.91 11.78 11.87
C LEU A 6 -15.32 12.13 12.36
N HIS A 7 -15.66 13.41 12.25
CA HIS A 7 -17.03 13.88 12.47
C HIS A 7 -17.99 13.16 11.49
N PRO A 8 -19.25 12.86 11.88
CA PRO A 8 -20.19 12.14 11.02
C PRO A 8 -20.32 12.70 9.60
N GLU A 9 -20.26 14.01 9.43
CA GLU A 9 -20.29 14.68 8.12
C GLU A 9 -19.04 14.36 7.28
N SER A 10 -17.85 14.45 7.87
CA SER A 10 -16.59 14.08 7.22
C SER A 10 -16.53 12.58 6.87
N ARG A 11 -17.29 11.72 7.57
CA ARG A 11 -17.41 10.30 7.21
C ARG A 11 -18.22 10.09 5.95
N GLU A 12 -19.20 10.95 5.69
CA GLU A 12 -20.01 10.86 4.46
C GLU A 12 -19.19 11.29 3.26
N GLU A 13 -18.47 12.41 3.38
CA GLU A 13 -17.55 12.89 2.35
C GLU A 13 -16.46 11.86 2.01
N VAL A 14 -15.80 11.28 3.02
CA VAL A 14 -14.81 10.23 2.80
C VAL A 14 -15.42 9.00 2.12
N ARG A 15 -16.66 8.64 2.45
CA ARG A 15 -17.34 7.50 1.81
C ARG A 15 -17.66 7.79 0.35
N GLN A 16 -18.05 9.02 0.02
CA GLN A 16 -18.23 9.45 -1.36
C GLN A 16 -16.90 9.40 -2.14
N LEU A 17 -15.80 9.87 -1.55
CA LEU A 17 -14.47 9.78 -2.15
C LEU A 17 -14.01 8.34 -2.39
N LEU A 18 -14.40 7.40 -1.53
CA LEU A 18 -14.13 5.96 -1.76
C LEU A 18 -15.02 5.35 -2.85
N SER A 19 -16.21 5.91 -3.08
CA SER A 19 -17.16 5.43 -4.09
C SER A 19 -16.89 6.02 -5.48
N GLN A 20 -16.42 7.27 -5.52
CA GLN A 20 -16.02 8.00 -6.72
C GLN A 20 -14.67 8.66 -6.45
N PRO A 21 -13.58 7.89 -6.59
CA PRO A 21 -12.25 8.40 -6.33
C PRO A 21 -11.89 9.48 -7.36
N PRO A 22 -11.27 10.59 -6.91
CA PRO A 22 -10.65 11.54 -7.81
C PRO A 22 -9.46 10.89 -8.52
N GLU A 23 -9.04 11.50 -9.64
CA GLU A 23 -7.84 11.10 -10.37
C GLU A 23 -6.60 11.11 -9.45
N LEU A 24 -5.78 10.06 -9.56
CA LEU A 24 -4.62 9.84 -8.70
C LEU A 24 -3.65 11.04 -8.71
N ASN A 25 -3.38 11.61 -9.87
CA ASN A 25 -2.46 12.75 -10.00
C ASN A 25 -2.97 13.98 -9.24
N ASN A 26 -4.28 14.27 -9.33
CA ASN A 26 -4.86 15.39 -8.61
C ASN A 26 -4.78 15.18 -7.09
N LEU A 27 -5.04 13.96 -6.63
CA LEU A 27 -4.91 13.62 -5.21
C LEU A 27 -3.47 13.79 -4.72
N LEU A 28 -2.49 13.35 -5.52
CA LEU A 28 -1.07 13.45 -5.18
C LEU A 28 -0.60 14.90 -5.16
N ASP A 29 -1.11 15.78 -6.01
CA ASP A 29 -0.71 17.20 -6.03
C ASP A 29 -1.09 17.94 -4.75
N ASP A 30 -2.24 17.59 -4.16
CA ASP A 30 -2.73 18.20 -2.91
C ASP A 30 -2.06 17.64 -1.64
N MET A 31 -1.28 16.57 -1.76
CA MET A 31 -0.62 15.91 -0.62
C MET A 31 0.77 16.48 -0.33
N ASP A 32 1.10 16.60 0.96
CA ASP A 32 2.49 16.84 1.38
C ASP A 32 3.39 15.64 1.03
N ILE A 33 4.68 15.91 0.77
CA ILE A 33 5.69 14.90 0.41
C ILE A 33 5.74 13.77 1.44
N GLY A 34 5.62 14.08 2.74
CA GLY A 34 5.59 13.07 3.79
C GLY A 34 4.39 12.12 3.66
N ALA A 35 3.22 12.67 3.33
CA ALA A 35 2.00 11.88 3.12
C ALA A 35 2.12 10.99 1.88
N LYS A 36 2.70 11.48 0.77
CA LYS A 36 2.92 10.68 -0.44
C LYS A 36 3.84 9.49 -0.19
N ARG A 37 4.89 9.67 0.61
CA ARG A 37 5.81 8.58 0.99
C ARG A 37 5.15 7.51 1.85
N ILE A 38 4.29 7.92 2.79
CA ILE A 38 3.50 6.98 3.58
C ILE A 38 2.51 6.22 2.68
N ALA A 39 1.83 6.94 1.79
CA ALA A 39 0.91 6.35 0.83
C ALA A 39 1.62 5.31 -0.06
N LEU A 40 2.82 5.61 -0.57
CA LEU A 40 3.61 4.64 -1.36
C LEU A 40 3.85 3.33 -0.59
N ARG A 41 4.31 3.44 0.66
CA ARG A 41 4.57 2.27 1.51
C ARG A 41 3.31 1.42 1.71
N ASP A 42 2.19 2.08 2.05
CA ASP A 42 0.95 1.40 2.38
C ASP A 42 0.28 0.81 1.13
N CYS A 43 0.34 1.50 -0.01
CA CYS A 43 -0.09 0.99 -1.31
C CYS A 43 0.75 -0.23 -1.74
N ALA A 44 2.08 -0.20 -1.55
CA ALA A 44 2.93 -1.33 -1.92
C ALA A 44 2.63 -2.59 -1.09
N LEU A 45 2.31 -2.42 0.20
CA LEU A 45 1.82 -3.50 1.05
C LEU A 45 0.45 -4.01 0.61
N LEU A 46 -0.47 -3.11 0.28
CA LEU A 46 -1.83 -3.46 -0.13
C LEU A 46 -1.84 -4.22 -1.47
N ALA A 47 -1.06 -3.76 -2.45
CA ALA A 47 -0.93 -4.39 -3.76
C ALA A 47 -0.36 -5.82 -3.63
N SER A 48 0.59 -6.05 -2.73
CA SER A 48 1.20 -7.39 -2.55
C SER A 48 0.29 -8.48 -1.94
N VAL A 49 -0.99 -8.18 -1.64
CA VAL A 49 -1.88 -9.08 -0.90
C VAL A 49 -2.27 -10.31 -1.71
N ASP A 50 -2.42 -10.20 -3.02
CA ASP A 50 -2.71 -11.32 -3.91
C ASP A 50 -1.45 -12.07 -4.38
N GLY A 51 -0.27 -11.52 -4.08
CA GLY A 51 1.03 -12.17 -4.20
C GLY A 51 1.81 -11.83 -5.47
N ASP A 52 1.21 -11.09 -6.40
CA ASP A 52 1.85 -10.63 -7.63
C ASP A 52 1.51 -9.16 -7.86
N TYR A 53 2.37 -8.42 -8.57
CA TYR A 53 2.07 -7.06 -8.97
C TYR A 53 1.71 -7.04 -10.45
N ASP A 54 0.51 -6.59 -10.80
CA ASP A 54 0.13 -6.35 -12.18
C ASP A 54 0.63 -5.00 -12.70
N ASP A 55 0.71 -4.87 -14.04
CA ASP A 55 1.27 -3.70 -14.70
C ASP A 55 0.55 -2.39 -14.30
N SER A 56 -0.76 -2.48 -14.05
CA SER A 56 -1.58 -1.39 -13.52
C SER A 56 -1.08 -0.89 -12.18
N GLU A 57 -0.83 -1.81 -11.25
CA GLU A 57 -0.39 -1.50 -9.89
C GLU A 57 1.03 -0.94 -9.88
N LEU A 58 1.94 -1.53 -10.65
CA LEU A 58 3.30 -1.02 -10.79
C LEU A 58 3.31 0.39 -11.38
N THR A 59 2.42 0.67 -12.34
CA THR A 59 2.29 2.01 -12.92
C THR A 59 1.78 3.01 -11.88
N ALA A 60 0.79 2.63 -11.06
CA ALA A 60 0.30 3.46 -9.97
C ALA A 60 1.38 3.73 -8.91
N LEU A 61 2.14 2.70 -8.50
CA LEU A 61 3.22 2.84 -7.52
C LEU A 61 4.36 3.73 -8.03
N ARG A 62 4.73 3.61 -9.31
CA ARG A 62 5.69 4.51 -9.97
C ARG A 62 5.21 5.95 -9.96
N THR A 63 3.95 6.18 -10.31
CA THR A 63 3.34 7.52 -10.30
C THR A 63 3.42 8.16 -8.90
N ILE A 64 3.12 7.38 -7.86
CA ILE A 64 3.23 7.83 -6.47
C ILE A 64 4.70 8.11 -6.11
N ALA A 65 5.64 7.22 -6.46
CA ALA A 65 7.05 7.39 -6.18
C ALA A 65 7.64 8.66 -6.82
N ASP A 66 7.33 8.89 -8.11
CA ASP A 66 7.74 10.07 -8.84
C ASP A 66 7.19 11.35 -8.18
N SER A 67 5.89 11.35 -7.83
CA SER A 67 5.25 12.49 -7.14
C SER A 67 5.82 12.76 -5.75
N ALA A 68 6.42 11.75 -5.10
CA ALA A 68 7.07 11.81 -3.80
C ALA A 68 8.57 12.17 -3.88
N GLY A 69 9.10 12.38 -5.10
CA GLY A 69 10.50 12.68 -5.36
C GLY A 69 11.44 11.52 -5.05
N LEU A 70 10.96 10.28 -5.22
CA LEU A 70 11.73 9.05 -5.02
C LEU A 70 12.22 8.51 -6.36
N SER A 71 13.35 7.80 -6.33
CA SER A 71 13.88 7.16 -7.53
C SER A 71 13.27 5.76 -7.73
N GLU A 72 13.37 5.23 -8.94
CA GLU A 72 13.06 3.82 -9.24
C GLU A 72 13.81 2.83 -8.32
N LYS A 73 15.02 3.19 -7.89
CA LYS A 73 15.78 2.41 -6.92
C LYS A 73 15.10 2.40 -5.55
N ASP A 74 14.57 3.54 -5.11
CA ASP A 74 13.86 3.64 -3.84
C ASP A 74 12.55 2.85 -3.88
N LEU A 75 11.82 2.92 -5.00
CA LEU A 75 10.64 2.07 -5.23
C LEU A 75 11.00 0.59 -5.16
N SER A 76 12.06 0.18 -5.85
CA SER A 76 12.56 -1.20 -5.83
C SER A 76 12.90 -1.66 -4.40
N ASN A 77 13.54 -0.80 -3.60
CA ASN A 77 13.84 -1.10 -2.20
C ASN A 77 12.56 -1.26 -1.34
N VAL A 78 11.51 -0.48 -1.63
CA VAL A 78 10.21 -0.60 -0.94
C VAL A 78 9.55 -1.94 -1.28
N LEU A 79 9.52 -2.32 -2.56
CA LEU A 79 8.95 -3.62 -2.99
C LEU A 79 9.73 -4.80 -2.38
N GLU A 80 11.06 -4.71 -2.36
CA GLU A 80 11.90 -5.71 -1.70
C GLU A 80 11.62 -5.80 -0.18
N TRP A 81 11.42 -4.65 0.47
CA TRP A 81 11.04 -4.61 1.88
C TRP A 81 9.66 -5.24 2.13
N VAL A 82 8.69 -5.03 1.25
CA VAL A 82 7.36 -5.67 1.32
C VAL A 82 7.50 -7.19 1.20
N SER A 83 8.24 -7.68 0.22
CA SER A 83 8.52 -9.12 0.05
C SER A 83 9.14 -9.73 1.31
N LYS A 84 10.16 -9.08 1.88
CA LYS A 84 10.79 -9.50 3.15
C LYS A 84 9.83 -9.48 4.33
N SER A 85 8.89 -8.56 4.34
CA SER A 85 7.87 -8.45 5.40
C SER A 85 6.97 -9.69 5.39
N TRP A 86 6.52 -10.14 4.22
CA TRP A 86 5.74 -11.37 4.09
C TRP A 86 6.49 -12.62 4.56
N ILE A 87 7.78 -12.74 4.23
CA ILE A 87 8.65 -13.83 4.72
C ILE A 87 8.70 -13.80 6.26
N HIS A 88 8.84 -12.61 6.86
CA HIS A 88 8.88 -12.47 8.32
C HIS A 88 7.53 -12.83 8.96
N THR A 89 6.42 -12.41 8.36
CA THR A 89 5.07 -12.75 8.84
C THR A 89 4.80 -14.25 8.75
N ALA A 90 5.19 -14.92 7.66
CA ALA A 90 5.08 -16.38 7.50
C ALA A 90 5.88 -17.12 8.58
N LYS A 91 7.09 -16.66 8.89
CA LYS A 91 7.88 -17.19 10.02
C LYS A 91 7.16 -17.04 11.35
N GLY A 92 6.59 -15.86 11.62
CA GLY A 92 5.81 -15.61 12.84
C GLY A 92 4.60 -16.55 12.98
N ARG A 93 3.88 -16.79 11.87
CA ARG A 93 2.77 -17.75 11.80
C ARG A 93 3.20 -19.18 12.10
N SER A 94 4.35 -19.60 11.57
CA SER A 94 4.93 -20.91 11.85
C SER A 94 5.21 -21.12 13.35
N LEU A 95 5.76 -20.11 14.03
CA LEU A 95 6.07 -20.19 15.47
C LEU A 95 4.85 -20.48 16.36
N ILE A 96 3.66 -20.02 15.94
CA ILE A 96 2.40 -20.25 16.67
C ILE A 96 1.58 -21.41 16.10
N SER A 97 2.19 -22.26 15.26
CA SER A 97 1.54 -23.41 14.63
C SER A 97 0.31 -23.06 13.77
N LEU A 98 0.24 -21.85 13.21
CA LEU A 98 -0.83 -21.40 12.32
C LEU A 98 -0.29 -21.13 10.92
N SER A 99 0.09 -22.19 10.21
CA SER A 99 0.48 -22.06 8.80
C SER A 99 -0.76 -21.83 7.93
N ILE A 100 -0.69 -20.84 7.03
CA ILE A 100 -1.77 -20.53 6.08
C ILE A 100 -1.36 -21.10 4.70
N PRO A 101 -2.31 -21.60 3.89
CA PRO A 101 -2.02 -22.00 2.51
C PRO A 101 -1.32 -20.86 1.76
N GLY A 102 -0.17 -21.16 1.15
CA GLY A 102 0.67 -20.17 0.45
C GLY A 102 1.95 -19.79 1.18
N ASP A 103 2.05 -20.00 2.51
CA ASP A 103 3.28 -19.71 3.28
C ASP A 103 4.50 -20.48 2.79
N GLU A 104 4.27 -21.65 2.18
CA GLU A 104 5.27 -22.54 1.61
C GLU A 104 5.88 -22.04 0.28
N ASN A 105 5.19 -21.10 -0.38
CA ASN A 105 5.67 -20.47 -1.61
C ASN A 105 6.40 -19.13 -1.35
N ILE A 106 6.33 -18.61 -0.12
CA ILE A 106 6.97 -17.37 0.29
C ILE A 106 8.40 -17.70 0.76
N GLN A 107 9.38 -17.63 -0.15
CA GLN A 107 10.81 -17.87 0.13
C GLN A 107 11.61 -16.59 0.36
#